data_AF-A0A7Z0KLM8-F1
#
_entry.id   AF-A0A7Z0KLM8-F1
#
_cell.length_a   1.000
_cell.length_b   1.000
_cell.length_c   1.000
_cell.angle_alpha   90.00
_cell.angle_beta   90.00
_cell.angle_gamma   90.00
#
_symmetry.space_group_name_H-M   'P 1'
#
loop_
_entity.id
_entity.type
_entity.pdbx_description
1 polymer ?
#
loop_
_entity_poly.entity_id
_entity_poly.type
_entity_poly.pdbx_seq_one_letter_code
_entity_poly.pdbx_strand_id
1 'polypeptide(L)'
;MSSDGIIEVPGIILLIACLLRILQYVMKSHVKQIKAFWLAAVLIFVSVIRRELNYLPDLLVPSDFSMLGQSYDWWEDSVLTVIYLVALGLLVYSRHYLWAVLKNVPVSLYLSVTVLAVIQYMGENAIMFPHTFGEIVEELAETAIYGIALTYLWRFKLADYQSCLVQKLNYKFDHANN
;
A
#
# COMPACT_ATOMS: atom_id res chain seq x y z
N MET A 1 10.68 -25.17 -8.34
CA MET A 1 9.44 -24.95 -9.11
C MET A 1 8.31 -25.84 -8.57
N SER A 2 7.74 -25.48 -7.42
CA SER A 2 6.40 -25.90 -6.94
C SER A 2 6.11 -25.60 -5.45
N SER A 3 6.99 -24.92 -4.71
CA SER A 3 6.71 -24.53 -3.31
C SER A 3 6.30 -23.05 -3.19
N ASP A 4 6.91 -22.19 -4.00
CA ASP A 4 6.82 -20.73 -3.90
C ASP A 4 5.38 -20.26 -4.18
N GLY A 5 4.75 -20.77 -5.25
CA GLY A 5 3.40 -20.39 -5.62
C GLY A 5 2.25 -20.85 -4.69
N ILE A 6 2.50 -21.64 -3.64
CA ILE A 6 1.43 -22.01 -2.67
C ILE A 6 1.37 -21.02 -1.49
N ILE A 7 2.50 -20.40 -1.15
CA ILE A 7 2.61 -19.51 0.02
C ILE A 7 2.41 -18.03 -0.37
N GLU A 8 2.66 -17.66 -1.63
CA GLU A 8 2.35 -16.33 -2.19
C GLU A 8 0.84 -16.05 -2.34
N VAL A 9 0.04 -17.08 -2.62
CA VAL A 9 -1.40 -16.95 -2.95
C VAL A 9 -2.22 -16.29 -1.83
N PRO A 10 -2.06 -16.67 -0.55
CA PRO A 10 -2.69 -15.96 0.57
C PRO A 10 -2.38 -14.46 0.61
N GLY A 11 -1.13 -14.06 0.36
CA GLY A 11 -0.70 -12.66 0.36
C GLY A 11 -1.42 -11.84 -0.71
N ILE A 12 -1.47 -12.37 -1.94
CA ILE A 12 -2.15 -11.73 -3.08
C ILE A 12 -3.65 -11.58 -2.79
N ILE A 13 -4.31 -12.60 -2.23
CA ILE A 13 -5.73 -12.52 -1.87
C ILE A 13 -5.99 -11.41 -0.85
N LEU A 14 -5.12 -11.28 0.17
CA LEU A 14 -5.22 -10.22 1.16
C LEU A 14 -5.01 -8.83 0.55
N LEU A 15 -4.06 -8.68 -0.37
CA LEU A 15 -3.83 -7.43 -1.10
C LEU A 15 -5.03 -7.04 -1.96
N ILE A 16 -5.63 -7.99 -2.69
CA ILE A 16 -6.84 -7.76 -3.47
C ILE A 16 -8.00 -7.34 -2.55
N ALA A 17 -8.17 -8.00 -1.41
CA ALA A 17 -9.19 -7.62 -0.43
C ALA A 17 -8.96 -6.20 0.12
N CYS A 18 -7.70 -5.83 0.40
CA CYS A 18 -7.34 -4.47 0.78
C CYS A 18 -7.69 -3.46 -0.33
N LEU A 19 -7.32 -3.76 -1.58
CA LEU A 19 -7.59 -2.93 -2.75
C LEU A 19 -9.09 -2.68 -2.94
N LEU A 20 -9.91 -3.72 -2.84
CA LEU A 20 -11.36 -3.60 -2.91
C LEU A 20 -11.91 -2.70 -1.79
N ARG A 21 -11.36 -2.83 -0.58
CA ARG A 21 -11.82 -2.03 0.56
C ARG A 21 -11.46 -0.56 0.43
N ILE A 22 -10.24 -0.23 0.00
CA ILE A 22 -9.83 1.16 -0.24
C ILE A 22 -10.58 1.77 -1.43
N LEU A 23 -10.90 0.99 -2.48
CA LEU A 23 -11.71 1.47 -3.59
C LEU A 23 -13.13 1.82 -3.13
N GLN A 24 -13.72 1.02 -2.25
CA GLN A 24 -15.00 1.36 -1.60
C GLN A 24 -14.90 2.69 -0.83
N TYR A 25 -13.77 2.97 -0.17
CA TYR A 25 -13.56 4.25 0.51
C TYR A 25 -13.40 5.43 -0.45
N VAL A 26 -12.75 5.26 -1.61
CA VAL A 26 -12.72 6.27 -2.68
C VAL A 26 -14.14 6.61 -3.14
N MET A 27 -14.97 5.59 -3.39
CA MET A 27 -16.34 5.77 -3.89
C MET A 27 -17.27 6.43 -2.87
N LYS A 28 -17.12 6.10 -1.58
CA LYS A 28 -17.92 6.69 -0.49
C LYS A 28 -17.40 8.06 -0.02
N SER A 29 -16.28 8.54 -0.57
CA SER A 29 -15.68 9.81 -0.15
C SER A 29 -16.24 11.01 -0.89
N HIS A 30 -17.01 11.84 -0.18
CA HIS A 30 -17.56 13.10 -0.72
C HIS A 30 -16.57 14.27 -0.64
N VAL A 31 -15.62 14.23 0.30
CA VAL A 31 -14.62 15.30 0.47
C VAL A 31 -13.41 15.04 -0.41
N LYS A 32 -13.02 16.03 -1.23
CA LYS A 32 -11.90 15.93 -2.19
C LYS A 32 -10.58 15.50 -1.55
N GLN A 33 -10.24 16.04 -0.37
CA GLN A 33 -9.00 15.69 0.34
C GLN A 33 -8.99 14.24 0.82
N ILE A 34 -10.13 13.73 1.29
CA ILE A 34 -10.28 12.34 1.75
C ILE A 34 -10.24 11.40 0.55
N LYS A 35 -10.91 11.77 -0.55
CA LYS A 35 -10.86 11.02 -1.80
C LYS A 35 -9.43 10.94 -2.35
N ALA A 36 -8.67 12.04 -2.31
CA ALA A 36 -7.27 12.07 -2.73
C ALA A 36 -6.39 11.14 -1.88
N PHE A 37 -6.59 11.11 -0.56
CA PHE A 37 -5.90 10.17 0.33
C PHE A 37 -6.15 8.71 -0.06
N TRP A 38 -7.42 8.32 -0.26
CA TRP A 38 -7.75 6.95 -0.64
C TRP A 38 -7.32 6.61 -2.06
N LEU A 39 -7.29 7.58 -2.97
CA LEU A 39 -6.72 7.41 -4.31
C LEU A 39 -5.21 7.13 -4.24
N ALA A 40 -4.48 7.85 -3.38
CA ALA A 40 -3.07 7.58 -3.13
C ALA A 40 -2.85 6.17 -2.59
N ALA A 41 -3.70 5.74 -1.64
CA ALA A 41 -3.67 4.37 -1.12
C ALA A 41 -3.92 3.34 -2.23
N VAL A 42 -4.88 3.57 -3.14
CA VAL A 42 -5.13 2.69 -4.30
C VAL A 42 -3.88 2.56 -5.15
N LEU A 43 -3.22 3.67 -5.49
CA LEU A 43 -1.99 3.65 -6.29
C LEU A 43 -0.87 2.85 -5.61
N ILE A 44 -0.70 3.02 -4.29
CA ILE A 44 0.29 2.27 -3.51
C ILE A 44 -0.03 0.77 -3.52
N PHE A 45 -1.28 0.38 -3.25
CA PHE A 45 -1.65 -1.04 -3.27
C PHE A 45 -1.52 -1.67 -4.65
N VAL A 46 -1.84 -0.92 -5.72
CA VAL A 46 -1.60 -1.39 -7.10
C VAL A 46 -0.10 -1.59 -7.35
N SER A 47 0.76 -0.70 -6.88
CA SER A 47 2.22 -0.87 -7.00
C SER A 47 2.75 -2.08 -6.22
N VAL A 48 2.21 -2.35 -5.03
CA VAL A 48 2.55 -3.55 -4.24
C VAL A 48 2.08 -4.82 -4.94
N ILE A 49 0.83 -4.86 -5.43
CA ILE A 49 0.32 -6.00 -6.21
C ILE A 49 1.19 -6.26 -7.45
N ARG A 50 1.64 -5.21 -8.15
CA ARG A 50 2.59 -5.40 -9.26
C ARG A 50 3.89 -6.05 -8.77
N ARG A 51 4.42 -5.62 -7.62
CA ARG A 51 5.68 -6.17 -7.07
C ARG A 51 5.53 -7.66 -6.78
N GLU A 52 4.41 -8.07 -6.18
CA GLU A 52 4.11 -9.49 -5.92
C GLU A 52 3.84 -10.30 -7.19
N LEU A 53 3.57 -9.63 -8.32
CA LEU A 53 3.34 -10.25 -9.61
C LEU A 53 4.50 -10.01 -10.59
N ASN A 54 5.71 -9.76 -10.07
CA ASN A 54 6.91 -9.50 -10.87
C ASN A 54 7.28 -10.65 -11.83
N TYR A 55 6.81 -11.87 -11.57
CA TYR A 55 7.00 -13.04 -12.44
C TYR A 55 6.07 -13.04 -13.67
N LEU A 56 4.98 -12.26 -13.67
CA LEU A 56 4.04 -12.22 -14.80
C LEU A 56 4.65 -11.61 -16.07
N PRO A 57 5.39 -10.49 -16.02
CA PRO A 57 6.14 -10.00 -17.16
C PRO A 57 7.05 -11.04 -17.81
N ASP A 58 7.81 -11.81 -17.01
CA ASP A 58 8.73 -12.84 -17.52
C ASP A 58 8.00 -13.95 -18.31
N LEU A 59 6.71 -14.18 -18.01
CA LEU A 59 5.87 -15.14 -18.72
C LEU A 59 5.23 -14.57 -20.00
N LEU A 60 4.99 -13.26 -20.06
CA LEU A 60 4.13 -12.62 -21.06
C LEU A 60 4.89 -11.72 -22.03
N VAL A 61 6.06 -11.21 -21.63
CA VAL A 61 6.85 -10.25 -22.37
C VAL A 61 8.13 -10.93 -22.85
N PRO A 62 8.42 -10.91 -24.16
CA PRO A 62 9.68 -11.41 -24.68
C PRO A 62 10.86 -10.67 -24.05
N SER A 63 11.91 -11.40 -23.66
CA SER A 63 13.10 -10.83 -23.00
C SER A 63 13.88 -9.83 -23.86
N ASP A 64 13.68 -9.86 -25.18
CA ASP A 64 14.25 -8.94 -26.17
C ASP A 64 13.34 -7.74 -26.49
N PHE A 65 12.20 -7.62 -25.79
CA PHE A 65 11.29 -6.50 -25.98
C PHE A 65 11.98 -5.18 -25.62
N SER A 66 12.02 -4.28 -26.60
CA SER A 66 12.47 -2.91 -26.40
C SER A 66 11.48 -1.95 -27.03
N MET A 67 11.19 -0.87 -26.33
CA MET A 67 10.32 0.21 -26.80
C MET A 67 11.08 1.52 -26.66
N LEU A 68 11.13 2.30 -27.75
CA LEU A 68 11.88 3.58 -27.80
C LEU A 68 13.37 3.43 -27.38
N GLY A 69 13.97 2.28 -27.69
CA GLY A 69 15.38 1.99 -27.38
C GLY A 69 15.66 1.68 -25.91
N GLN A 70 14.63 1.51 -25.08
CA GLN A 70 14.75 1.11 -23.68
C GLN A 70 14.13 -0.28 -23.46
N SER A 71 14.65 -1.01 -22.48
CA SER A 71 14.11 -2.32 -22.08
C SER A 71 12.73 -2.19 -21.43
N TYR A 72 12.02 -3.32 -21.36
CA TYR A 72 10.79 -3.42 -20.57
C TYR A 72 10.98 -2.94 -19.14
N ASP A 73 12.02 -3.44 -18.45
CA ASP A 73 12.32 -3.12 -17.05
C ASP A 73 12.46 -1.61 -16.82
N TRP A 74 13.13 -0.91 -17.75
CA TRP A 74 13.28 0.54 -17.66
C TRP A 74 11.94 1.27 -17.74
N TRP A 75 11.05 0.84 -18.64
CA TRP A 75 9.70 1.41 -18.75
C TRP A 75 8.88 1.12 -17.51
N GLU A 76 9.02 -0.08 -16.98
CA GLU A 76 8.32 -0.51 -15.79
C GLU A 76 8.70 0.32 -14.57
N ASP A 77 10.01 0.48 -14.33
CA ASP A 77 10.55 1.33 -13.27
C ASP A 77 10.15 2.80 -13.44
N SER A 78 10.13 3.29 -14.70
CA SER A 78 9.72 4.66 -15.01
C SER A 78 8.24 4.89 -14.71
N VAL A 79 7.36 3.97 -15.09
CA VAL A 79 5.92 4.05 -14.81
C VAL A 79 5.66 3.97 -13.31
N LEU A 80 6.32 3.05 -12.59
CA LEU A 80 6.20 2.94 -11.13
C LEU A 80 6.67 4.21 -10.43
N THR A 81 7.76 4.81 -10.90
CA THR A 81 8.26 6.08 -10.37
C THR A 81 7.21 7.18 -10.51
N VAL A 82 6.57 7.30 -11.68
CA VAL A 82 5.48 8.27 -11.89
C VAL A 82 4.31 7.98 -10.95
N ILE A 83 3.91 6.72 -10.79
CA ILE A 83 2.84 6.31 -9.86
C ILE A 83 3.19 6.74 -8.43
N TYR A 84 4.42 6.51 -7.98
CA TYR A 84 4.88 6.91 -6.64
C TYR A 84 4.87 8.43 -6.45
N LEU A 85 5.32 9.19 -7.45
CA LEU A 85 5.29 10.66 -7.39
C LEU A 85 3.85 11.21 -7.32
N VAL A 86 2.93 10.62 -8.09
CA VAL A 86 1.51 10.97 -8.04
C VAL A 86 0.90 10.62 -6.68
N ALA A 87 1.18 9.43 -6.16
CA ALA A 87 0.74 9.00 -4.83
C ALA A 87 1.26 9.94 -3.74
N LEU A 88 2.54 10.32 -3.79
CA LEU A 88 3.14 11.27 -2.86
C LEU A 88 2.48 12.65 -2.95
N GLY A 89 2.23 13.16 -4.16
CA GLY A 89 1.53 14.43 -4.37
C GLY A 89 0.12 14.44 -3.77
N LEU A 90 -0.61 13.33 -3.93
CA LEU A 90 -1.95 13.15 -3.34
C LEU A 90 -1.90 13.05 -1.80
N LEU A 91 -0.88 12.40 -1.23
CA LEU A 91 -0.65 12.36 0.22
C LEU A 91 -0.30 13.74 0.80
N VAL A 92 0.53 14.52 0.11
CA VAL A 92 0.86 15.90 0.49
C VAL A 92 -0.40 16.78 0.43
N TYR A 93 -1.19 16.66 -0.63
CA TYR A 93 -2.48 17.37 -0.75
C TYR A 93 -3.45 17.01 0.39
N SER A 94 -3.48 15.74 0.78
CA SER A 94 -4.33 15.23 1.85
C SER A 94 -3.67 15.19 3.23
N ARG A 95 -2.55 15.92 3.44
CA ARG A 95 -1.72 15.85 4.65
C ARG A 95 -2.49 15.95 5.96
N HIS A 96 -3.50 16.82 6.04
CA HIS A 96 -4.26 17.02 7.28
C HIS A 96 -5.09 15.80 7.64
N TYR A 97 -5.63 15.12 6.63
CA TYR A 97 -6.34 13.86 6.80
C TYR A 97 -5.35 12.73 7.13
N LEU A 98 -4.23 12.64 6.41
CA LEU A 98 -3.14 11.70 6.68
C LEU A 98 -2.69 11.78 8.15
N TRP A 99 -2.38 12.99 8.64
CA TRP A 99 -1.98 13.21 10.03
C TRP A 99 -3.07 12.80 11.04
N ALA A 100 -4.35 13.00 10.73
CA ALA A 100 -5.45 12.58 11.59
C ALA A 100 -5.53 11.05 11.65
N VAL A 101 -5.39 10.37 10.52
CA VAL A 101 -5.36 8.90 10.45
C VAL A 101 -4.17 8.37 11.25
N LEU A 102 -2.97 8.88 11.03
CA LEU A 102 -1.75 8.40 11.70
C LEU A 102 -1.80 8.56 13.23
N LYS A 103 -2.33 9.69 13.73
CA LYS A 103 -2.41 9.93 15.18
C LYS A 103 -3.37 9.00 15.92
N ASN A 104 -4.35 8.45 15.22
CA ASN A 104 -5.36 7.58 15.82
C ASN A 104 -4.97 6.10 15.80
N VAL A 105 -3.85 5.75 15.15
CA VAL A 105 -3.32 4.38 15.16
C VAL A 105 -2.53 4.17 16.46
N PRO A 106 -2.76 3.07 17.19
CA PRO A 106 -1.99 2.76 18.39
C PRO A 106 -0.51 2.53 18.05
N VAL A 107 0.39 3.08 18.87
CA VAL A 107 1.85 2.98 18.69
C VAL A 107 2.33 1.53 18.58
N SER A 108 1.67 0.60 19.28
CA SER A 108 1.98 -0.82 19.23
C SER A 108 1.87 -1.40 17.82
N LEU A 109 0.90 -0.96 17.00
CA LEU A 109 0.78 -1.45 15.62
C LEU A 109 1.93 -0.99 14.75
N TYR A 110 2.42 0.25 14.92
CA TYR A 110 3.61 0.71 14.21
C TYR A 110 4.82 -0.15 14.57
N LEU A 111 5.04 -0.38 15.88
CA LEU A 111 6.14 -1.20 16.34
C LEU A 111 6.04 -2.64 15.84
N SER A 112 4.85 -3.25 15.88
CA SER A 112 4.61 -4.59 15.33
C SER A 112 4.94 -4.68 13.84
N VAL A 113 4.43 -3.75 13.03
CA VAL A 113 4.67 -3.75 11.58
C VAL A 113 6.15 -3.50 11.26
N THR A 114 6.81 -2.61 11.99
CA THR A 114 8.26 -2.38 11.83
C THR A 114 9.07 -3.64 12.14
N VAL A 115 8.75 -4.34 13.23
CA VAL A 115 9.42 -5.61 13.58
C VAL A 115 9.19 -6.66 12.50
N LEU A 116 7.97 -6.80 11.99
CA LEU A 116 7.66 -7.72 10.91
C LEU A 116 8.43 -7.37 9.62
N ALA A 117 8.52 -6.10 9.26
CA ALA A 117 9.28 -5.67 8.08
C ALA A 117 10.78 -5.96 8.21
N VAL A 118 11.35 -5.81 9.41
CA VAL A 118 12.75 -6.19 9.67
C VAL A 118 12.92 -7.71 9.56
N ILE A 119 12.00 -8.50 10.10
CA ILE A 119 12.04 -9.97 9.99
C ILE A 119 11.93 -10.41 8.52
N GLN A 120 11.03 -9.79 7.76
CA GLN A 120 10.88 -10.02 6.32
C GLN A 120 12.21 -9.78 5.60
N TYR A 121 12.81 -8.60 5.80
CA TYR A 121 14.09 -8.25 5.19
C TYR A 121 15.23 -9.22 5.57
N MET A 122 15.27 -9.66 6.83
CA MET A 122 16.26 -10.65 7.29
C MET A 122 16.04 -12.04 6.68
N GLY A 123 14.78 -12.41 6.40
CA GLY A 123 14.39 -13.63 5.69
C GLY A 123 14.87 -13.61 4.23
N GLU A 124 14.45 -12.58 3.49
CA GLU A 124 14.78 -12.37 2.06
C GLU A 124 16.31 -12.37 1.82
N ASN A 125 17.07 -11.71 2.69
CA ASN A 125 18.52 -11.55 2.54
C ASN A 125 19.32 -12.67 3.23
N ALA A 126 18.67 -13.70 3.79
CA ALA A 126 19.32 -14.80 4.51
C ALA A 126 20.30 -14.35 5.62
N ILE A 127 20.02 -13.20 6.27
CA ILE A 127 20.93 -12.58 7.27
C ILE A 127 20.91 -13.33 8.62
N MET A 128 19.93 -14.20 8.85
CA MET A 128 19.81 -15.02 10.06
C MET A 128 19.21 -16.41 9.80
N PHE A 129 18.70 -16.63 8.58
CA PHE A 129 17.95 -17.82 8.19
C PHE A 129 18.61 -18.45 6.96
N PRO A 130 18.72 -19.78 6.90
CA PRO A 130 19.07 -20.47 5.65
C PRO A 130 18.08 -20.11 4.55
N HIS A 131 18.53 -19.98 3.29
CA HIS A 131 17.69 -19.49 2.18
C HIS A 131 16.26 -20.05 2.13
N THR A 132 16.10 -21.37 2.16
CA THR A 132 14.78 -22.02 2.09
C THR A 132 13.88 -21.72 3.28
N PHE A 133 14.46 -21.45 4.45
CA PHE A 133 13.71 -21.04 5.63
C PHE A 133 13.49 -19.52 5.66
N GLY A 134 14.43 -18.74 5.12
CA GLY A 134 14.34 -17.29 4.98
C GLY A 134 13.17 -16.88 4.08
N GLU A 135 12.98 -17.56 2.96
CA GLU A 135 11.86 -17.38 2.03
C GLU A 135 10.51 -17.59 2.73
N ILE A 136 10.36 -18.70 3.47
CA ILE A 136 9.14 -18.97 4.26
C ILE A 136 8.89 -17.87 5.30
N VAL A 137 9.95 -17.38 5.96
CA VAL A 137 9.84 -16.31 6.97
C VAL A 137 9.43 -14.99 6.32
N GLU A 138 9.96 -14.68 5.15
CA GLU A 138 9.62 -13.51 4.36
C GLU A 138 8.13 -13.51 4.00
N GLU A 139 7.65 -14.58 3.38
CA GLU A 139 6.25 -14.69 2.94
C GLU A 139 5.26 -14.67 4.12
N LEU A 140 5.61 -15.31 5.24
CA LEU A 140 4.79 -15.28 6.45
C LEU A 140 4.73 -13.90 7.09
N ALA A 141 5.88 -13.20 7.17
CA ALA A 141 5.94 -11.84 7.69
C ALA A 141 5.12 -10.88 6.81
N GLU A 142 5.25 -11.00 5.50
CA GLU A 142 4.50 -10.22 4.53
C GLU A 142 2.99 -10.50 4.62
N THR A 143 2.58 -11.77 4.65
CA THR A 143 1.18 -12.17 4.83
C THR A 143 0.60 -11.59 6.13
N ALA A 144 1.37 -11.59 7.21
CA ALA A 144 0.96 -11.00 8.48
C ALA A 144 0.77 -9.47 8.37
N ILE A 145 1.68 -8.77 7.68
CA ILE A 145 1.57 -7.32 7.43
C ILE A 145 0.29 -7.02 6.65
N TYR A 146 -0.01 -7.77 5.59
CA TYR A 146 -1.24 -7.59 4.80
C TYR A 146 -2.50 -7.94 5.59
N GLY A 147 -2.45 -8.96 6.45
CA GLY A 147 -3.54 -9.30 7.36
C GLY A 147 -3.83 -8.18 8.37
N ILE A 148 -2.79 -7.55 8.92
CA ILE A 148 -2.92 -6.37 9.79
C ILE A 148 -3.51 -5.19 9.01
N ALA A 149 -3.01 -4.93 7.80
CA ALA A 149 -3.51 -3.86 6.94
C ALA A 149 -5.00 -4.05 6.62
N LEU A 150 -5.41 -5.25 6.21
CA LEU A 150 -6.81 -5.57 5.94
C LEU A 150 -7.68 -5.41 7.18
N THR A 151 -7.23 -5.90 8.34
CA THR A 151 -7.96 -5.76 9.60
C THR A 151 -8.16 -4.28 9.97
N TYR A 152 -7.11 -3.48 9.81
CA TYR A 152 -7.18 -2.04 10.06
C TYR A 152 -8.16 -1.36 9.09
N LEU A 153 -8.04 -1.64 7.80
CA LEU A 153 -8.96 -1.15 6.77
C LEU A 153 -10.40 -1.59 7.05
N TRP A 154 -10.63 -2.80 7.55
CA TRP A 154 -11.98 -3.28 7.84
C TRP A 154 -12.63 -2.53 9.01
N ARG A 155 -11.85 -2.28 10.06
CA ARG A 155 -12.30 -1.56 11.27
C ARG A 155 -12.35 -0.04 11.07
N PHE A 156 -11.77 0.48 9.99
CA PHE A 156 -11.72 1.91 9.73
C PHE A 156 -13.11 2.50 9.46
N LYS A 157 -13.49 3.49 10.28
CA LYS A 157 -14.77 4.19 10.20
C LYS A 157 -14.63 5.49 9.38
N LEU A 158 -14.86 5.40 8.07
CA LEU A 158 -14.75 6.55 7.16
C LEU A 158 -15.60 7.76 7.58
N ALA A 159 -16.83 7.51 8.04
CA ALA A 159 -17.79 8.56 8.40
C ALA A 159 -17.29 9.45 9.56
N ASP A 160 -16.69 8.85 10.59
CA ASP A 160 -16.20 9.58 11.77
C ASP A 160 -15.12 10.60 11.38
N TYR A 161 -14.21 10.20 10.49
CA TYR A 161 -13.15 11.08 9.99
C TYR A 161 -13.66 12.13 9.00
N GLN A 162 -14.67 11.82 8.19
CA GLN A 162 -15.30 12.79 7.30
C GLN A 162 -15.96 13.91 8.11
N SER A 163 -16.77 13.56 9.10
CA SER A 163 -17.46 14.52 9.97
C SER A 163 -16.48 15.43 10.71
N CYS A 164 -15.40 14.86 11.26
CA CYS A 164 -14.36 15.63 11.96
C CYS A 164 -13.63 16.61 11.03
N LEU A 165 -13.27 16.19 9.81
CA LEU A 165 -12.56 17.05 8.86
C LEU A 165 -13.45 18.19 8.37
N VAL A 166 -14.73 17.93 8.07
CA VAL A 166 -15.70 18.95 7.65
C VAL A 166 -15.90 19.99 8.76
N GLN A 167 -16.08 19.55 10.02
CA GLN A 167 -16.21 20.46 11.15
C GLN A 167 -14.98 21.36 11.30
N LYS A 168 -13.78 20.80 11.15
CA LYS A 168 -12.53 21.56 11.25
C LYS A 168 -12.31 22.54 10.10
N LEU A 169 -12.73 22.18 8.88
CA LEU A 169 -12.69 23.08 7.72
C LEU A 169 -13.67 24.24 7.89
N ASN A 170 -14.90 23.98 8.32
CA ASN A 170 -15.92 25.00 8.55
C ASN A 170 -15.48 25.97 9.66
N TYR A 171 -14.97 25.47 10.79
CA TYR A 171 -14.46 26.32 11.87
C TYR A 171 -13.33 27.26 11.40
N LYS A 172 -12.42 26.76 10.56
CA LYS A 172 -11.32 27.56 10.02
C LYS A 172 -11.80 28.63 9.04
N PHE A 173 -12.88 28.37 8.30
CA PHE A 173 -13.49 29.33 7.39
C PHE A 173 -14.19 30.46 8.15
N ASP A 174 -14.96 30.13 9.18
CA ASP A 174 -15.66 31.12 10.00
C ASP A 174 -14.70 32.04 10.78
N HIS A 175 -13.55 31.53 11.23
CA HIS A 175 -12.51 32.34 11.89
C HIS A 175 -11.59 33.11 10.93
N ALA A 176 -11.59 32.79 9.63
CA ALA A 176 -10.82 33.55 8.64
C ALA A 176 -11.61 34.75 8.06
N ASN A 177 -12.93 34.77 8.26
CA ASN A 177 -13.85 35.81 7.79
C ASN A 177 -14.33 36.77 8.89
N ASN A 178 -13.81 36.65 10.11
CA ASN A 178 -13.99 37.60 11.22
C ASN A 178 -12.66 38.28 11.52
#